data_AF-A0A1I7NF65-F1
#
_entry.id   AF-A0A1I7NF65-F1
#
_cell.length_a   1.000
_cell.length_b   1.000
_cell.length_c   1.000
_cell.angle_alpha   90.00
_cell.angle_beta   90.00
_cell.angle_gamma   90.00
#
_symmetry.space_group_name_H-M   'P 1'
#
loop_
_entity.id
_entity.type
_entity.pdbx_description
1 polymer ?
#
loop_
_entity_poly.entity_id
_entity_poly.type
_entity_poly.pdbx_seq_one_letter_code
_entity_poly.pdbx_strand_id
1 'polypeptide(L)'
;MMNKSITSISLILGLTCCCMYMGKAQQITSDSLQILQERQAALEKATELNKLKIELAKKQKQEQEMKDRTDHFNAKANDFLSKAKKYSEELKKHPADRKAAKKSKKFTRRANHFTRRAQRFAVKYSKLKNDVDQLQQQITDLQKQIDQDNLRIHFQPTSNP
;
A
#
# COMPACT_ATOMS: atom_id res chain seq x y z
N MET A 1 11.36 80.54 -20.19
CA MET A 1 10.31 79.66 -20.75
C MET A 1 10.97 78.39 -21.25
N MET A 2 11.19 77.45 -20.34
CA MET A 2 11.66 76.09 -20.60
C MET A 2 10.43 75.17 -20.68
N ASN A 3 10.51 74.12 -21.52
CA ASN A 3 9.67 72.90 -21.55
C ASN A 3 9.04 72.61 -22.92
N LYS A 4 9.84 72.19 -23.92
CA LYS A 4 9.32 71.38 -25.05
C LYS A 4 10.27 70.29 -25.60
N SER A 5 11.47 70.09 -25.06
CA SER A 5 12.43 69.11 -25.63
C SER A 5 12.55 67.76 -24.89
N ILE A 6 11.99 67.62 -23.69
CA ILE A 6 12.20 66.41 -22.86
C ILE A 6 11.09 65.36 -23.07
N THR A 7 9.93 65.75 -23.62
CA THR A 7 8.79 64.85 -23.81
C THR A 7 8.91 63.93 -25.03
N SER A 8 9.75 64.25 -26.02
CA SER A 8 9.88 63.45 -27.25
C SER A 8 10.88 62.30 -27.15
N ILE A 9 11.83 62.36 -26.21
CA ILE A 9 12.88 61.34 -26.05
C ILE A 9 12.39 60.18 -25.16
N SER A 10 11.46 60.45 -24.23
CA SER A 10 10.88 59.42 -23.36
C SER A 10 9.94 58.45 -24.09
N LEU A 11 9.31 58.88 -25.20
CA LEU A 11 8.39 58.02 -25.94
C LEU A 11 9.11 57.01 -26.87
N ILE A 12 10.32 57.35 -27.34
CA ILE A 12 11.09 56.51 -28.25
C ILE A 12 11.92 55.47 -27.48
N LEU A 13 12.30 55.74 -26.22
CA LEU A 13 13.06 54.79 -25.41
C LEU A 13 12.17 53.73 -24.72
N GLY A 14 10.87 53.99 -24.55
CA GLY A 14 9.92 53.02 -23.98
C GLY A 14 9.42 51.97 -24.96
N LEU A 15 9.44 52.25 -26.27
CA LEU A 15 8.90 51.33 -27.29
C LEU A 15 9.94 50.30 -27.77
N THR A 16 11.23 50.57 -27.61
CA THR A 16 12.31 49.67 -28.05
C THR A 16 12.63 48.57 -27.03
N CYS A 17 12.12 48.67 -25.80
CA CYS A 17 12.30 47.65 -24.77
C CYS A 17 11.31 46.47 -24.92
N CYS A 18 10.17 46.67 -25.60
CA CYS A 18 9.16 45.61 -25.78
C CYS A 18 9.44 44.65 -26.95
N CYS A 19 10.37 44.96 -27.86
CA CYS A 19 10.63 44.12 -29.03
C CYS A 19 11.76 43.09 -28.84
N MET A 20 12.54 43.17 -27.75
CA MET A 20 13.65 42.22 -27.51
C MET A 20 13.26 41.01 -26.64
N TYR A 21 12.02 40.94 -26.16
CA TYR A 21 11.49 39.79 -25.42
C TYR A 21 10.47 38.96 -26.21
N MET A 22 10.36 39.19 -27.52
CA MET A 22 9.63 38.29 -28.41
C MET A 22 10.61 37.43 -29.18
N GLY A 23 10.64 36.13 -28.87
CA GLY A 23 11.22 35.13 -29.78
C GLY A 23 12.48 34.43 -29.29
N LYS A 24 12.43 33.80 -28.12
CA LYS A 24 12.82 32.39 -28.11
C LYS A 24 11.55 31.59 -27.94
N ALA A 25 10.84 31.38 -29.05
CA ALA A 25 10.02 30.19 -29.16
C ALA A 25 10.98 29.04 -28.84
N GLN A 26 10.88 28.49 -27.63
CA GLN A 26 11.65 27.32 -27.25
C GLN A 26 11.23 26.28 -28.28
N GLN A 27 12.07 26.07 -29.29
CA GLN A 27 11.87 24.97 -30.23
C GLN A 27 11.88 23.74 -29.34
N ILE A 28 10.70 23.18 -29.14
CA ILE A 28 10.52 21.86 -28.58
C ILE A 28 11.17 20.96 -29.61
N THR A 29 12.47 20.70 -29.45
CA THR A 29 13.16 19.67 -30.22
C THR A 29 12.49 18.35 -29.85
N SER A 30 12.36 17.42 -30.81
CA SER A 30 11.76 16.10 -30.57
C SER A 30 12.32 15.43 -29.31
N ASP A 31 13.62 15.64 -29.08
CA ASP A 31 14.38 15.10 -27.96
C ASP A 31 13.88 15.65 -26.60
N SER A 32 13.55 16.93 -26.52
CA SER A 32 12.99 17.54 -25.30
C SER A 32 11.60 17.01 -24.98
N LEU A 33 10.76 16.76 -26.00
CA LEU A 33 9.42 16.21 -25.83
C LEU A 33 9.48 14.72 -25.45
N GLN A 34 10.40 13.97 -26.04
CA GLN A 34 10.65 12.57 -25.69
C GLN A 34 11.12 12.42 -24.23
N ILE A 35 12.09 13.23 -23.79
CA ILE A 35 12.55 13.22 -22.39
C ILE A 35 11.39 13.55 -21.43
N LEU A 36 10.53 14.51 -21.77
CA LEU A 36 9.37 14.86 -20.95
C LEU A 36 8.34 13.72 -20.89
N GLN A 37 8.08 13.04 -22.01
CA GLN A 37 7.20 11.86 -22.05
C GLN A 37 7.76 10.71 -21.21
N GLU A 38 9.06 10.43 -21.29
CA GLU A 38 9.71 9.39 -20.50
C GLU A 38 9.68 9.74 -18.99
N ARG A 39 9.88 11.00 -18.62
CA ARG A 39 9.71 11.47 -17.23
C ARG A 39 8.27 11.34 -16.74
N GLN A 40 7.30 11.65 -17.59
CA GLN A 40 5.88 11.46 -17.26
C GLN A 40 5.59 9.97 -16.99
N ALA A 41 6.03 9.07 -17.87
CA ALA A 41 5.86 7.64 -17.69
C ALA A 41 6.53 7.13 -16.41
N ALA A 42 7.71 7.63 -16.06
CA ALA A 42 8.38 7.31 -14.80
C ALA A 42 7.57 7.77 -13.57
N LEU A 43 6.97 8.96 -13.61
CA LEU A 43 6.11 9.48 -12.54
C LEU A 43 4.82 8.66 -12.38
N GLU A 44 4.21 8.21 -13.48
CA GLU A 44 3.04 7.33 -13.46
C GLU A 44 3.37 6.00 -12.79
N LYS A 45 4.49 5.36 -13.17
CA LYS A 45 4.96 4.12 -12.53
C LYS A 45 5.30 4.31 -11.05
N ALA A 46 5.93 5.43 -10.67
CA ALA A 46 6.20 5.75 -9.26
C ALA A 46 4.90 5.93 -8.46
N THR A 47 3.87 6.52 -9.07
CA THR A 47 2.54 6.67 -8.46
C THR A 47 1.87 5.32 -8.26
N GLU A 48 1.93 4.44 -9.26
CA GLU A 48 1.43 3.06 -9.16
C GLU A 48 2.16 2.27 -8.07
N LEU A 49 3.49 2.38 -8.00
CA LEU A 49 4.31 1.77 -6.96
C LEU A 49 3.86 2.21 -5.56
N ASN A 50 3.59 3.50 -5.38
CA ASN A 50 3.09 4.03 -4.12
C ASN A 50 1.69 3.50 -3.78
N LYS A 51 0.78 3.38 -4.77
CA LYS A 51 -0.53 2.76 -4.57
C LYS A 51 -0.40 1.31 -4.10
N LEU A 52 0.44 0.52 -4.75
CA LEU A 52 0.70 -0.88 -4.37
C LEU A 52 1.30 -0.97 -2.97
N LYS A 53 2.25 -0.11 -2.61
CA LYS A 53 2.83 -0.06 -1.25
C LYS A 53 1.80 0.29 -0.18
N ILE A 54 0.88 1.21 -0.47
CA ILE A 54 -0.24 1.54 0.43
C ILE A 54 -1.18 0.35 0.58
N GLU A 55 -1.52 -0.33 -0.51
CA GLU A 55 -2.36 -1.53 -0.47
C GLU A 55 -1.70 -2.66 0.32
N LEU A 56 -0.41 -2.90 0.11
CA LEU A 56 0.38 -3.85 0.86
C LEU A 56 0.30 -3.58 2.36
N ALA A 57 0.54 -2.33 2.78
CA ALA A 57 0.45 -1.95 4.19
C ALA A 57 -0.96 -2.18 4.78
N LYS A 58 -2.02 -1.90 4.00
CA LYS A 58 -3.40 -2.19 4.41
C LYS A 58 -3.64 -3.70 4.58
N LYS A 59 -3.19 -4.52 3.63
CA LYS A 59 -3.34 -5.98 3.71
C LYS A 59 -2.52 -6.58 4.83
N GLN A 60 -1.28 -6.12 5.07
CA GLN A 60 -0.46 -6.55 6.20
C GLN A 60 -1.13 -6.23 7.56
N LYS A 61 -1.75 -5.06 7.69
CA LYS A 61 -2.53 -4.74 8.89
C LYS A 61 -3.71 -5.71 9.06
N GLN A 62 -4.47 -5.96 8.00
CA GLN A 62 -5.56 -6.93 8.02
C GLN A 62 -5.07 -8.35 8.34
N GLU A 63 -3.89 -8.73 7.86
CA GLU A 63 -3.27 -10.03 8.12
C GLU A 63 -3.01 -10.20 9.61
N GLN A 64 -2.38 -9.19 10.22
CA GLN A 64 -2.14 -9.18 11.66
C GLN A 64 -3.46 -9.27 12.46
N GLU A 65 -4.48 -8.50 12.08
CA GLU A 65 -5.79 -8.56 12.75
C GLU A 65 -6.46 -9.94 12.63
N MET A 66 -6.32 -10.64 11.50
CA MET A 66 -6.87 -11.99 11.31
C MET A 66 -6.08 -13.04 12.11
N LYS A 67 -4.76 -12.88 12.20
CA LYS A 67 -3.90 -13.71 13.04
C LYS A 67 -4.29 -13.56 14.51
N ASP A 68 -4.38 -12.33 15.01
CA ASP A 68 -4.74 -12.03 16.40
C ASP A 68 -6.13 -12.59 16.75
N ARG A 69 -7.10 -12.48 15.83
CA ARG A 69 -8.43 -13.09 16.01
C ARG A 69 -8.38 -14.61 16.06
N THR A 70 -7.56 -15.23 15.22
CA THR A 70 -7.35 -16.69 15.21
C THR A 70 -6.80 -17.15 16.56
N ASP A 71 -5.75 -16.48 17.05
CA ASP A 71 -5.10 -16.77 18.32
C ASP A 71 -6.04 -16.57 19.51
N HIS A 72 -6.81 -15.47 19.51
CA HIS A 72 -7.83 -15.22 20.54
C HIS A 72 -8.88 -16.32 20.62
N PHE A 73 -9.39 -16.78 19.47
CA PHE A 73 -10.40 -17.84 19.46
C PHE A 73 -9.82 -19.21 19.81
N ASN A 74 -8.57 -19.49 19.43
CA ASN A 74 -7.85 -20.67 19.88
C ASN A 74 -7.63 -20.66 21.39
N ALA A 75 -7.21 -19.54 21.97
CA ALA A 75 -7.04 -19.39 23.41
C ALA A 75 -8.36 -19.63 24.16
N LYS A 76 -9.47 -19.07 23.68
CA LYS A 76 -10.81 -19.33 24.24
C LYS A 76 -11.22 -20.80 24.10
N ALA A 77 -10.95 -21.43 22.96
CA ALA A 77 -11.24 -22.85 22.77
C ALA A 77 -10.46 -23.71 23.79
N ASN A 78 -9.18 -23.42 23.99
CA ASN A 78 -8.30 -24.12 24.93
C ASN A 78 -8.71 -23.93 26.40
N ASP A 79 -9.14 -22.72 26.80
CA ASP A 79 -9.71 -22.48 28.12
C ASP A 79 -10.97 -23.34 28.36
N PHE A 80 -11.88 -23.38 27.38
CA PHE A 80 -13.07 -24.21 27.48
C PHE A 80 -12.77 -25.72 27.45
N LEU A 81 -11.78 -26.17 26.67
CA LEU A 81 -11.33 -27.57 26.69
C LEU A 81 -10.72 -27.93 28.04
N SER A 82 -9.93 -27.04 28.64
CA SER A 82 -9.34 -27.24 29.96
C SER A 82 -10.42 -27.36 31.04
N LYS A 83 -11.45 -26.51 30.98
CA LYS A 83 -12.63 -26.61 31.85
C LYS A 83 -13.40 -27.91 31.61
N ALA A 84 -13.64 -28.29 30.36
CA ALA A 84 -14.30 -29.55 30.02
C ALA A 84 -13.52 -30.76 30.56
N LYS A 85 -12.19 -30.75 30.42
CA LYS A 85 -11.29 -31.78 30.96
C LYS A 85 -11.42 -31.90 32.47
N LYS A 86 -11.40 -30.79 33.22
CA LYS A 86 -11.62 -30.79 34.68
C LYS A 86 -12.91 -31.51 35.07
N TYR A 87 -14.04 -31.16 34.44
CA TYR A 87 -15.33 -31.85 34.70
C TYR A 87 -15.35 -33.30 34.21
N SER A 88 -14.60 -33.62 33.16
CA SER A 88 -14.45 -35.01 32.70
C SER A 88 -13.67 -35.86 33.69
N GLU A 89 -12.65 -35.31 34.33
CA GLU A 89 -11.92 -36.00 35.40
C GLU A 89 -12.77 -36.16 36.67
N GLU A 90 -13.61 -35.17 37.00
CA GLU A 90 -14.61 -35.30 38.09
C GLU A 90 -15.61 -36.44 37.81
N LEU A 91 -16.07 -36.60 36.55
CA LEU A 91 -16.95 -37.70 36.15
C LEU A 91 -16.30 -39.08 36.26
N LYS A 92 -14.98 -39.19 36.08
CA LYS A 92 -14.29 -40.47 36.30
C LYS A 92 -14.34 -40.87 37.78
N LYS A 93 -14.30 -39.90 38.69
CA LYS A 93 -14.42 -40.12 40.14
C LYS A 93 -15.87 -40.35 40.58
N HIS A 94 -16.81 -39.64 39.95
CA HIS A 94 -18.23 -39.71 40.25
C HIS A 94 -19.07 -39.88 38.97
N PRO A 95 -19.18 -41.12 38.44
CA PRO A 95 -19.83 -41.38 37.15
C PRO A 95 -21.31 -40.98 37.08
N ALA A 96 -22.00 -40.98 38.22
CA ALA A 96 -23.41 -40.60 38.32
C ALA A 96 -23.65 -39.08 38.44
N ASP A 97 -22.60 -38.25 38.49
CA ASP A 97 -22.75 -36.79 38.61
C ASP A 97 -23.26 -36.15 37.30
N ARG A 98 -24.59 -36.06 37.20
CA ARG A 98 -25.29 -35.43 36.07
C ARG A 98 -24.91 -33.95 35.89
N LYS A 99 -24.55 -33.22 36.95
CA LYS A 99 -24.18 -31.80 36.85
C LYS A 99 -22.81 -31.66 36.21
N ALA A 100 -21.83 -32.47 36.61
CA ALA A 100 -20.51 -32.52 35.99
C ALA A 100 -20.61 -32.92 34.50
N ALA A 101 -21.44 -33.91 34.16
CA ALA A 101 -21.71 -34.33 32.77
C ALA A 101 -22.27 -33.18 31.92
N LYS A 102 -23.28 -32.46 32.45
CA LYS A 102 -23.89 -31.31 31.76
C LYS A 102 -22.89 -30.17 31.55
N LYS A 103 -22.03 -29.89 32.55
CA LYS A 103 -20.99 -28.86 32.45
C LYS A 103 -19.91 -29.23 31.44
N SER A 104 -19.37 -30.46 31.50
CA SER A 104 -18.38 -30.97 30.55
C SER A 104 -18.89 -30.86 29.10
N LYS A 105 -20.13 -31.33 28.84
CA LYS A 105 -20.78 -31.22 27.52
C LYS A 105 -20.96 -29.77 27.07
N LYS A 106 -21.37 -28.88 27.98
CA LYS A 106 -21.52 -27.43 27.69
C LYS A 106 -20.19 -26.80 27.28
N PHE A 107 -19.12 -27.07 28.02
CA PHE A 107 -17.80 -26.50 27.73
C PHE A 107 -17.20 -27.07 26.45
N THR A 108 -17.35 -28.37 26.21
CA THR A 108 -16.95 -29.00 24.93
C THR A 108 -17.66 -28.36 23.74
N ARG A 109 -18.97 -28.11 23.84
CA ARG A 109 -19.73 -27.41 22.78
C ARG A 109 -19.20 -25.99 22.53
N ARG A 110 -18.85 -25.25 23.59
CA ARG A 110 -18.27 -23.92 23.46
C ARG A 110 -16.88 -23.97 22.83
N ALA A 111 -16.04 -24.91 23.24
CA ALA A 111 -14.73 -25.12 22.64
C ALA A 111 -14.84 -25.40 21.13
N ASN A 112 -15.74 -26.29 20.72
CA ASN A 112 -15.99 -26.59 19.30
C ASN A 112 -16.46 -25.36 18.52
N HIS A 113 -17.34 -24.54 19.11
CA HIS A 113 -17.80 -23.29 18.51
C HIS A 113 -16.65 -22.31 18.27
N PHE A 114 -15.77 -22.13 19.26
CA PHE A 114 -14.61 -21.24 19.12
C PHE A 114 -13.55 -21.79 18.18
N THR A 115 -13.30 -23.10 18.18
CA THR A 115 -12.41 -23.76 17.22
C THR A 115 -12.87 -23.54 15.79
N ARG A 116 -14.17 -23.69 15.51
CA ARG A 116 -14.74 -23.40 14.18
C ARG A 116 -14.57 -21.93 13.78
N ARG A 117 -14.67 -21.00 14.74
CA ARG A 117 -14.40 -19.58 14.46
C ARG A 117 -12.92 -19.36 14.14
N ALA A 118 -12.01 -19.90 14.94
CA ALA A 118 -10.58 -19.83 14.69
C ALA A 118 -10.22 -20.37 13.31
N GLN A 119 -10.76 -21.53 12.91
CA GLN A 119 -10.58 -22.10 11.57
C GLN A 119 -11.01 -21.14 10.45
N ARG A 120 -12.17 -20.49 10.59
CA ARG A 120 -12.64 -19.50 9.59
C ARG A 120 -11.69 -18.32 9.47
N PHE A 121 -11.15 -17.83 10.59
CA PHE A 121 -10.16 -16.74 10.57
C PHE A 121 -8.81 -17.20 10.02
N ALA A 122 -8.37 -18.42 10.33
CA ALA A 122 -7.15 -19.01 9.79
C ALA A 122 -7.21 -19.15 8.25
N VAL A 123 -8.35 -19.57 7.70
CA VAL A 123 -8.55 -19.63 6.24
C VAL A 123 -8.49 -18.23 5.61
N LYS A 124 -9.08 -17.22 6.26
CA LYS A 124 -9.01 -15.83 5.78
C LYS A 124 -7.58 -15.29 5.86
N TYR A 125 -6.87 -15.57 6.95
CA TYR A 125 -5.47 -15.22 7.13
C TYR A 125 -4.61 -15.82 6.01
N SER A 126 -4.78 -17.11 5.70
CA SER A 126 -4.03 -17.77 4.62
C SER A 126 -4.29 -17.15 3.25
N LYS A 127 -5.54 -16.79 2.92
CA LYS A 127 -5.84 -16.07 1.67
C LYS A 127 -5.15 -14.72 1.61
N LEU A 128 -5.24 -13.95 2.70
CA LEU A 128 -4.67 -12.62 2.75
C LEU A 128 -3.14 -12.63 2.69
N LYS A 129 -2.50 -13.65 3.29
CA LYS A 129 -1.07 -13.89 3.16
C LYS A 129 -0.66 -14.09 1.69
N ASN A 130 -1.41 -14.90 0.94
CA ASN A 130 -1.15 -15.09 -0.49
C ASN A 130 -1.30 -13.76 -1.27
N ASP A 131 -2.33 -12.96 -0.96
CA ASP A 131 -2.48 -11.63 -1.57
C ASP A 131 -1.29 -10.70 -1.25
N VAL A 132 -0.79 -10.74 -0.01
CA VAL A 132 0.39 -9.98 0.43
C VAL A 132 1.63 -10.41 -0.36
N ASP A 133 1.85 -11.72 -0.51
CA ASP A 133 2.98 -12.26 -1.26
C ASP A 133 2.91 -11.84 -2.75
N GLN A 134 1.71 -11.87 -3.35
CA GLN A 134 1.48 -11.40 -4.72
C GLN A 134 1.76 -9.90 -4.88
N LEU A 135 1.28 -9.06 -3.96
CA LEU A 135 1.56 -7.62 -4.00
C LEU A 135 3.05 -7.33 -3.84
N GLN A 136 3.75 -8.06 -2.97
CA GLN A 136 5.21 -7.92 -2.82
C GLN A 136 5.95 -8.25 -4.12
N GLN A 137 5.54 -9.30 -4.83
CA GLN A 137 6.09 -9.64 -6.14
C GLN A 137 5.83 -8.52 -7.16
N GLN A 138 4.59 -8.03 -7.26
CA GLN A 138 4.24 -6.92 -8.16
C GLN A 138 5.04 -5.64 -7.87
N ILE A 139 5.20 -5.29 -6.59
CA ILE A 139 6.03 -4.16 -6.16
C ILE A 139 7.48 -4.38 -6.59
N THR A 140 8.03 -5.58 -6.36
CA THR A 140 9.41 -5.91 -6.72
C THR A 140 9.65 -5.79 -8.23
N ASP A 141 8.72 -6.31 -9.02
CA ASP A 141 8.83 -6.29 -10.48
C ASP A 141 8.67 -4.88 -11.04
N LEU A 142 7.70 -4.10 -10.55
CA LEU A 142 7.52 -2.71 -10.96
C LEU A 142 8.73 -1.86 -10.57
N GLN A 143 9.30 -2.09 -9.40
CA GLN A 143 10.47 -1.34 -8.93
C GLN A 143 11.71 -1.63 -9.81
N LYS A 144 11.91 -2.88 -10.24
CA LYS A 144 12.93 -3.23 -11.24
C LYS A 144 12.71 -2.53 -12.58
N GLN A 145 11.46 -2.46 -13.05
CA GLN A 145 11.15 -1.76 -14.31
C GLN A 145 11.45 -0.26 -14.20
N ILE A 146 11.08 0.36 -13.08
CA ILE A 146 11.40 1.78 -12.82
C ILE A 146 12.91 1.99 -12.82
N ASP A 147 13.68 1.13 -12.16
CA ASP A 147 15.15 1.24 -12.12
C ASP A 147 15.76 1.11 -13.52
N GLN A 148 15.25 0.17 -14.34
CA GLN A 148 15.68 0.01 -15.74
C GLN A 148 15.34 1.23 -16.62
N ASP A 149 14.15 1.80 -16.46
CA ASP A 149 13.73 2.99 -17.20
C ASP A 149 14.53 4.23 -16.79
N ASN A 150 14.80 4.39 -15.49
CA ASN A 150 15.63 5.48 -14.98
C ASN A 150 17.06 5.40 -15.54
N LEU A 151 17.64 4.20 -15.64
CA LEU A 151 18.93 4.02 -16.31
C LEU A 151 18.85 4.48 -17.77
N ARG A 152 17.81 4.11 -18.52
CA ARG A 152 17.65 4.54 -19.92
C ARG A 152 17.56 6.06 -20.06
N ILE A 153 16.79 6.72 -19.21
CA ILE A 153 16.62 8.19 -19.23
C ILE A 153 17.96 8.90 -18.95
N HIS A 154 18.80 8.35 -18.05
CA HIS A 154 20.11 8.93 -17.72
C HIS A 154 21.21 8.68 -18.76
N PHE A 155 21.05 7.68 -19.64
CA PHE A 155 22.04 7.31 -20.66
C PHE A 155 21.69 7.77 -22.08
N GLN A 156 20.61 8.54 -22.30
CA GLN A 156 20.39 9.17 -23.61
C GLN A 156 21.45 10.25 -23.85
N PRO A 157 22.37 10.07 -24.83
CA PRO A 157 23.34 11.10 -25.15
C PRO A 157 22.57 12.31 -25.66
N THR A 158 22.76 13.47 -25.02
CA THR A 158 22.31 14.74 -25.58
C THR A 158 23.09 14.96 -26.88
N SER A 159 22.52 14.53 -28.01
CA SER A 159 23.05 14.85 -29.33
C SER A 159 22.83 16.33 -29.60
N ASN A 160 23.76 17.16 -29.13
CA ASN A 160 23.89 18.54 -29.60
C ASN A 160 24.81 18.53 -30.83
N PRO A 161 24.32 18.93 -32.03
CA PRO A 161 25.12 19.73 -32.94
C PRO A 161 25.16 21.21 -32.50
#